data_AF-A0A9E0VGQ8-F1
#
_entry.id   AF-A0A9E0VGQ8-F1
#
_cell.length_a   1.000
_cell.length_b   1.000
_cell.length_c   1.000
_cell.angle_alpha   90.00
_cell.angle_beta   90.00
_cell.angle_gamma   90.00
#
_symmetry.space_group_name_H-M   'P 1'
#
loop_
_entity.id
_entity.type
_entity.pdbx_description
1 polymer ?
#
loop_
_entity_poly.entity_id
_entity_poly.type
_entity_poly.pdbx_seq_one_letter_code
_entity_poly.pdbx_strand_id
1 'polypeptide(L)'
;MTLEEDEIYIGSKIILQKNGWELLAGQPPNGCDHIPVVEIKSATNTEKGSKLSYKPDLIAHKFGIFLLVECKPVYCETDALKLRDILTDPSRKLMLFNELEQRKIFLRHKIVTNLDTFVSGLNGALAYSGIDYFQKDLFTIKVSNIYGDGSIIQPSR
;
A
#
# COMPACT_ATOMS: atom_id res chain seq x y z
N MET A 1 9.66 1.61 -22.25
CA MET A 1 8.31 1.03 -22.33
C MET A 1 7.63 1.35 -21.01
N THR A 2 6.46 1.97 -21.05
CA THR A 2 5.68 2.28 -19.85
C THR A 2 4.71 1.13 -19.63
N LEU A 3 4.69 0.56 -18.43
CA LEU A 3 3.78 -0.51 -18.06
C LEU A 3 2.42 0.08 -17.68
N GLU A 4 1.34 -0.64 -17.94
CA GLU A 4 -0.01 -0.27 -17.50
C GLU A 4 -0.20 -0.52 -15.98
N GLU A 5 -1.24 0.06 -15.38
CA GLU A 5 -1.42 0.03 -13.92
C GLU A 5 -1.60 -1.39 -13.35
N ASP A 6 -2.29 -2.26 -14.09
CA ASP A 6 -2.44 -3.68 -13.76
C ASP A 6 -1.13 -4.45 -13.88
N GLU A 7 -0.30 -4.15 -14.88
CA GLU A 7 1.03 -4.72 -15.03
C GLU A 7 1.98 -4.28 -13.90
N ILE A 8 1.92 -3.01 -13.49
CA ILE A 8 2.64 -2.48 -12.32
C ILE A 8 2.20 -3.22 -11.06
N TYR A 9 0.89 -3.38 -10.87
CA TYR A 9 0.34 -4.10 -9.72
C TYR A 9 0.86 -5.54 -9.67
N ILE A 10 0.75 -6.29 -10.78
CA ILE A 10 1.20 -7.69 -10.86
C ILE A 10 2.71 -7.79 -10.62
N GLY A 11 3.51 -6.95 -11.27
CA GLY A 11 4.96 -6.92 -11.08
C GLY A 11 5.35 -6.59 -9.64
N SER A 12 4.69 -5.60 -9.03
CA SER A 12 4.91 -5.21 -7.62
C SER A 12 4.60 -6.33 -6.66
N LYS A 13 3.50 -7.05 -6.91
CA LYS A 13 3.09 -8.21 -6.12
C LYS A 13 4.19 -9.28 -6.09
N ILE A 14 4.69 -9.63 -7.27
CA ILE A 14 5.75 -10.62 -7.42
C ILE A 14 7.05 -10.14 -6.77
N ILE A 15 7.43 -8.87 -6.95
CA ILE A 15 8.64 -8.29 -6.31
C ILE A 15 8.54 -8.37 -4.79
N LEU A 16 7.40 -7.97 -4.22
CA LEU A 16 7.15 -8.03 -2.77
C LEU A 16 7.28 -9.48 -2.26
N GLN A 17 6.60 -10.43 -2.90
CA GLN A 17 6.63 -11.84 -2.51
C GLN A 17 8.04 -12.45 -2.62
N LYS A 18 8.76 -12.20 -3.72
CA LYS A 18 10.17 -12.63 -3.90
C LYS A 18 11.07 -12.08 -2.79
N ASN A 19 10.74 -10.91 -2.25
CA ASN A 19 11.47 -10.26 -1.17
C ASN A 19 10.90 -10.57 0.23
N GLY A 20 10.07 -11.61 0.36
CA GLY A 20 9.58 -12.11 1.65
C GLY A 20 8.52 -11.23 2.31
N TRP A 21 7.83 -10.38 1.54
CA TRP A 21 6.65 -9.68 2.01
C TRP A 21 5.42 -10.55 1.84
N GLU A 22 4.55 -10.53 2.85
CA GLU A 22 3.24 -11.16 2.82
C GLU A 22 2.19 -10.15 2.34
N LEU A 23 1.31 -10.57 1.43
CA LEU A 23 0.24 -9.72 0.90
C LEU A 23 -1.00 -9.88 1.75
N LEU A 24 -1.57 -8.77 2.20
CA LEU A 24 -2.64 -8.77 3.20
C LEU A 24 -4.02 -8.45 2.59
N ALA A 25 -4.07 -7.37 1.83
CA ALA A 25 -5.31 -6.73 1.40
C ALA A 25 -5.03 -5.67 0.32
N GLY A 26 -6.06 -5.10 -0.28
CA GLY A 26 -5.94 -4.00 -1.25
C GLY A 26 -7.11 -3.97 -2.23
N GLN A 27 -7.13 -2.95 -3.08
CA GLN A 27 -8.09 -2.81 -4.18
C GLN A 27 -7.31 -2.88 -5.51
N PRO A 28 -7.11 -4.08 -6.07
CA PRO A 28 -6.36 -4.22 -7.32
C PRO A 28 -6.98 -3.39 -8.44
N PRO A 29 -6.17 -2.75 -9.30
CA PRO A 29 -6.66 -1.97 -10.42
C PRO A 29 -7.46 -2.86 -11.37
N ASN A 30 -8.57 -2.34 -11.88
CA ASN A 30 -9.47 -3.04 -12.80
C ASN A 30 -9.97 -4.43 -12.32
N GLY A 31 -9.88 -4.73 -11.01
CA GLY A 31 -10.29 -6.03 -10.47
C GLY A 31 -9.42 -7.20 -10.93
N CYS A 32 -8.14 -6.95 -11.25
CA CYS A 32 -7.23 -7.96 -11.80
C CYS A 32 -6.82 -9.05 -10.80
N ASP A 33 -7.13 -8.89 -9.51
CA ASP A 33 -6.80 -9.84 -8.44
C ASP A 33 -7.92 -9.89 -7.39
N HIS A 34 -7.96 -10.98 -6.62
CA HIS A 34 -8.97 -11.27 -5.62
C HIS A 34 -8.34 -11.35 -4.23
N ILE A 35 -8.07 -10.17 -3.66
CA ILE A 35 -7.62 -10.02 -2.27
C ILE A 35 -8.68 -9.25 -1.45
N PRO A 36 -8.68 -9.37 -0.10
CA PRO A 36 -9.62 -8.61 0.72
C PRO A 36 -9.46 -7.11 0.48
N VAL A 37 -10.54 -6.44 0.08
CA VAL A 37 -10.55 -4.98 -0.08
C VAL A 37 -10.52 -4.31 1.30
N VAL A 38 -9.74 -3.26 1.46
CA VAL A 38 -9.69 -2.42 2.67
C VAL A 38 -10.01 -0.98 2.29
N GLU A 39 -10.90 -0.35 3.04
CA GLU A 39 -11.35 1.02 2.80
C GLU A 39 -11.13 1.88 4.06
N ILE A 40 -10.24 2.86 3.95
CA ILE A 40 -9.94 3.82 5.01
C ILE A 40 -10.91 5.00 4.88
N LYS A 41 -11.86 5.10 5.80
CA LYS A 41 -12.83 6.20 5.83
C LYS A 41 -12.24 7.44 6.49
N SER A 42 -12.62 8.62 6.01
CA SER A 42 -12.39 9.87 6.73
C SER A 42 -13.28 9.95 7.99
N ALA A 43 -12.75 10.51 9.07
CA ALA A 43 -13.47 10.73 10.32
C ALA A 43 -14.70 11.65 10.17
N THR A 44 -14.66 12.55 9.19
CA THR A 44 -15.73 13.51 8.90
C THR A 44 -16.81 12.94 7.97
N ASN A 45 -16.67 11.69 7.52
CA ASN A 45 -17.59 11.12 6.55
C ASN A 45 -18.84 10.54 7.23
N THR A 46 -19.85 11.39 7.45
CA THR A 46 -21.20 10.98 7.89
C THR A 46 -22.12 10.60 6.73
N GLU A 47 -21.71 10.86 5.48
CA GLU A 47 -22.52 10.58 4.29
C GLU A 47 -22.20 9.22 3.64
N LYS A 48 -23.22 8.57 3.07
CA LYS A 48 -23.07 7.37 2.25
C LYS A 48 -22.42 7.75 0.90
N GLY A 49 -21.14 7.40 0.71
CA GLY A 49 -20.46 7.55 -0.57
C GLY A 49 -18.93 7.55 -0.47
N SER A 50 -18.25 7.23 -1.58
CA SER A 50 -16.80 7.07 -1.70
C SER A 50 -15.99 8.37 -1.75
N LYS A 51 -16.63 9.53 -1.57
CA LYS A 51 -16.01 10.85 -1.86
C LYS A 51 -14.84 11.21 -0.94
N LEU A 52 -14.66 10.52 0.18
CA LEU A 52 -13.60 10.79 1.15
C LEU A 52 -12.94 9.51 1.69
N SER A 53 -13.15 8.37 1.04
CA SER A 53 -12.48 7.13 1.41
C SER A 53 -11.25 6.88 0.55
N TYR A 54 -10.25 6.28 1.16
CA TYR A 54 -9.01 5.88 0.51
C TYR A 54 -8.91 4.36 0.51
N LYS A 55 -8.54 3.79 -0.63
CA LYS A 55 -8.36 2.34 -0.81
C LYS A 55 -6.98 2.15 -1.41
N PRO A 56 -6.00 1.62 -0.65
CA PRO A 56 -4.69 1.31 -1.22
C PRO A 56 -4.82 0.18 -2.24
N ASP A 57 -4.03 0.23 -3.30
CA ASP A 57 -4.01 -0.85 -4.29
C ASP A 57 -3.53 -2.16 -3.67
N LEU A 58 -2.55 -2.07 -2.77
CA LEU A 58 -1.99 -3.21 -2.05
C LEU A 58 -1.52 -2.84 -0.64
N ILE A 59 -1.71 -3.76 0.30
CA ILE A 59 -1.17 -3.74 1.66
C ILE A 59 -0.29 -4.98 1.82
N ALA A 60 0.95 -4.77 2.22
CA ALA A 60 1.90 -5.84 2.48
C ALA A 60 2.49 -5.75 3.89
N HIS A 61 2.99 -6.87 4.41
CA HIS A 61 3.63 -6.93 5.72
C HIS A 61 4.93 -7.74 5.70
N LYS A 62 5.93 -7.26 6.43
CA LYS A 62 7.20 -7.96 6.65
C LYS A 62 7.86 -7.49 7.94
N PHE A 63 8.13 -8.41 8.86
CA PHE A 63 8.88 -8.15 10.10
C PHE A 63 8.40 -6.92 10.89
N GLY A 64 7.08 -6.77 11.06
CA GLY A 64 6.47 -5.65 11.79
C GLY A 64 6.32 -4.37 10.97
N ILE A 65 6.79 -4.35 9.71
CA ILE A 65 6.55 -3.26 8.76
C ILE A 65 5.26 -3.54 8.01
N PHE A 66 4.34 -2.58 8.01
CA PHE A 66 3.14 -2.56 7.19
C PHE A 66 3.32 -1.55 6.07
N LEU A 67 3.08 -1.95 4.83
CA LEU A 67 3.34 -1.14 3.65
C LEU A 67 2.05 -0.90 2.87
N LEU A 68 1.63 0.35 2.78
CA LEU A 68 0.55 0.79 1.88
C LEU A 68 1.15 1.14 0.52
N VAL A 69 0.70 0.48 -0.53
CA VAL A 69 1.27 0.62 -1.87
C VAL A 69 0.24 1.22 -2.83
N GLU A 70 0.64 2.27 -3.54
CA GLU A 70 -0.06 2.82 -4.70
C GLU A 70 0.71 2.45 -5.97
N CYS A 71 0.01 1.87 -6.94
CA CYS A 71 0.54 1.45 -8.22
C CYS A 71 0.18 2.49 -9.28
N LYS A 72 1.20 3.01 -9.98
CA LYS A 72 1.00 3.95 -11.10
C LYS A 72 1.95 3.60 -12.24
N PRO A 73 1.53 3.73 -13.51
CA PRO A 73 2.41 3.54 -14.68
C PRO A 73 3.73 4.31 -14.57
N VAL A 74 3.63 5.55 -14.09
CA VAL A 74 4.74 6.48 -13.83
C VAL A 74 4.57 7.14 -12.47
N TYR A 75 5.65 7.74 -11.96
CA TYR A 75 5.59 8.51 -10.71
C TYR A 75 4.49 9.58 -10.71
N CYS A 76 3.75 9.66 -9.59
CA CYS A 76 2.67 10.62 -9.36
C CYS A 76 2.82 11.28 -7.98
N GLU A 77 3.16 12.58 -7.95
CA GLU A 77 3.26 13.35 -6.70
C GLU A 77 1.91 13.42 -5.97
N THR A 78 0.80 13.52 -6.69
CA THR A 78 -0.53 13.58 -6.07
C THR A 78 -0.83 12.33 -5.23
N ASP A 79 -0.46 11.15 -5.70
CA ASP A 79 -0.65 9.90 -4.95
C ASP A 79 0.38 9.75 -3.82
N ALA A 80 1.59 10.29 -4.00
CA ALA A 80 2.57 10.42 -2.93
C ALA A 80 2.03 11.26 -1.76
N LEU A 81 1.42 12.41 -2.06
CA LEU A 81 0.79 13.29 -1.07
C LEU A 81 -0.37 12.61 -0.35
N LYS A 82 -1.24 11.89 -1.09
CA LYS A 82 -2.33 11.11 -0.46
C LYS A 82 -1.80 10.09 0.54
N LEU A 83 -0.76 9.33 0.16
CA LEU A 83 -0.13 8.37 1.08
C LEU A 83 0.40 9.07 2.33
N ARG A 84 1.10 10.20 2.19
CA ARG A 84 1.60 10.99 3.33
C ARG A 84 0.47 11.48 4.23
N ASP A 85 -0.66 11.90 3.67
CA ASP A 85 -1.82 12.29 4.46
C ASP A 85 -2.33 11.13 5.33
N ILE A 86 -2.44 9.91 4.78
CA ILE A 86 -2.78 8.71 5.57
C ILE A 86 -1.74 8.46 6.67
N LEU A 87 -0.45 8.57 6.33
CA LEU A 87 0.68 8.27 7.21
C LEU A 87 0.92 9.34 8.28
N THR A 88 0.27 10.49 8.20
CA THR A 88 0.41 11.58 9.18
C THR A 88 -0.86 11.81 9.99
N ASP A 89 -2.03 11.45 9.47
CA ASP A 89 -3.33 11.59 10.16
C ASP A 89 -3.58 10.44 11.17
N PRO A 90 -3.62 10.70 12.49
CA PRO A 90 -3.85 9.68 13.50
C PRO A 90 -5.22 9.00 13.37
N SER A 91 -6.25 9.73 12.94
CA SER A 91 -7.59 9.19 12.79
C SER A 91 -7.64 8.20 11.62
N ARG A 92 -6.99 8.51 10.50
CA ARG A 92 -6.92 7.58 9.36
C ARG A 92 -6.13 6.32 9.69
N LYS A 93 -5.05 6.43 10.47
CA LYS A 93 -4.30 5.26 10.95
C LYS A 93 -5.16 4.34 11.84
N LEU A 94 -5.94 4.92 12.74
CA LEU A 94 -6.88 4.17 13.57
C LEU A 94 -7.95 3.48 12.72
N MET A 95 -8.53 4.19 11.74
CA MET A 95 -9.53 3.60 10.85
C MET A 95 -8.96 2.44 10.03
N LEU A 96 -7.72 2.57 9.54
CA LEU A 96 -7.03 1.47 8.86
C LEU A 96 -6.82 0.27 9.77
N PHE A 97 -6.32 0.47 10.99
CA PHE A 97 -6.11 -0.60 11.96
C PHE A 97 -7.41 -1.35 12.24
N ASN A 98 -8.49 -0.62 12.53
CA ASN A 98 -9.80 -1.18 12.81
C ASN A 98 -10.37 -1.96 11.61
N GLU A 99 -10.20 -1.46 10.39
CA GLU A 99 -10.69 -2.14 9.18
C GLU A 99 -9.94 -3.48 8.95
N LEU A 100 -8.62 -3.49 9.18
CA LEU A 100 -7.81 -4.71 9.10
C LEU A 100 -8.20 -5.74 10.18
N GLU A 101 -8.45 -5.26 11.40
CA GLU A 101 -8.89 -6.09 12.52
C GLU A 101 -10.29 -6.67 12.29
N GLN A 102 -11.26 -5.83 11.88
CA GLN A 102 -12.64 -6.23 11.60
C GLN A 102 -12.72 -7.30 10.50
N ARG A 103 -11.85 -7.20 9.47
CA ARG A 103 -11.73 -8.20 8.40
C ARG A 103 -10.93 -9.43 8.78
N LYS A 104 -10.42 -9.48 10.02
CA LYS A 104 -9.59 -10.55 10.59
C LYS A 104 -8.29 -10.77 9.81
N ILE A 105 -7.73 -9.70 9.22
CA ILE A 105 -6.51 -9.78 8.41
C ILE A 105 -5.34 -10.22 9.30
N PHE A 106 -5.13 -9.56 10.45
CA PHE A 106 -4.06 -9.93 11.37
C PHE A 106 -4.14 -11.40 11.80
N LEU A 107 -5.35 -11.88 12.12
CA LEU A 107 -5.58 -13.27 12.51
C LEU A 107 -5.25 -14.26 11.39
N ARG A 108 -5.71 -13.99 10.15
CA ARG A 108 -5.46 -14.87 8.98
C ARG A 108 -3.96 -15.01 8.67
N HIS A 109 -3.24 -13.91 8.82
CA HIS A 109 -1.80 -13.84 8.55
C HIS A 109 -0.93 -14.10 9.79
N LYS A 110 -1.54 -14.49 10.93
CA LYS A 110 -0.84 -14.78 12.20
C LYS A 110 0.05 -13.62 12.68
N ILE A 111 -0.39 -12.38 12.40
CA ILE A 111 0.30 -11.16 12.81
C ILE A 111 -0.18 -10.79 14.21
N VAL A 112 0.76 -10.72 15.16
CA VAL A 112 0.49 -10.23 16.52
C VAL A 112 0.92 -8.77 16.59
N THR A 113 -0.05 -7.86 16.69
CA THR A 113 0.20 -6.42 16.77
C THR A 113 -0.89 -5.74 17.60
N ASN A 114 -0.57 -4.57 18.16
CA ASN A 114 -1.54 -3.60 18.69
C ASN A 114 -1.48 -2.31 17.86
N LEU A 115 -2.32 -1.33 18.19
CA LEU A 115 -2.38 -0.06 17.46
C LEU A 115 -1.02 0.66 17.45
N ASP A 116 -0.35 0.78 18.59
CA ASP A 116 0.93 1.52 18.70
C ASP A 116 2.03 0.85 17.88
N THR A 117 2.14 -0.47 17.95
CA THR A 117 3.11 -1.27 17.17
C THR A 117 2.80 -1.17 15.68
N PHE A 118 1.52 -1.25 15.30
CA PHE A 118 1.08 -1.09 13.92
C PHE A 118 1.44 0.28 13.38
N VAL A 119 1.09 1.35 14.10
CA VAL A 119 1.37 2.74 13.71
C VAL A 119 2.87 2.99 13.57
N SER A 120 3.67 2.44 14.49
CA SER A 120 5.14 2.55 14.43
C SER A 120 5.75 1.82 13.23
N GLY A 121 5.10 0.73 12.80
CA GLY A 121 5.47 -0.08 11.64
C GLY A 121 4.87 0.38 10.31
N LEU A 122 3.95 1.35 10.31
CA LEU A 122 3.21 1.76 9.13
C LEU A 122 4.04 2.67 8.21
N ASN A 123 4.18 2.27 6.95
CA ASN A 123 4.93 2.98 5.91
C ASN A 123 4.10 3.00 4.61
N GLY A 124 4.44 3.91 3.70
CA GLY A 124 3.88 3.97 2.36
C GLY A 124 4.91 3.64 1.29
N ALA A 125 4.45 3.22 0.13
CA ALA A 125 5.24 2.94 -1.05
C ALA A 125 4.55 3.43 -2.32
N LEU A 126 5.35 3.94 -3.24
CA LEU A 126 4.93 4.13 -4.63
C LEU A 126 5.55 3.02 -5.48
N ALA A 127 4.70 2.34 -6.23
CA ALA A 127 5.11 1.37 -7.24
C ALA A 127 4.92 1.95 -8.63
N TYR A 128 5.99 1.99 -9.44
CA TYR A 128 5.92 2.54 -10.79
C TYR A 128 7.06 2.06 -11.69
N SER A 129 6.85 2.22 -13.00
CA SER A 129 7.87 2.02 -14.03
C SER A 129 8.48 3.36 -14.48
N GLY A 130 9.55 3.30 -15.27
CA GLY A 130 10.16 4.50 -15.88
C GLY A 130 11.22 5.16 -15.00
N ILE A 131 11.31 6.49 -15.06
CA ILE A 131 12.38 7.29 -14.45
C ILE A 131 12.35 7.15 -12.92
N ASP A 132 13.52 7.15 -12.29
CA ASP A 132 13.64 7.11 -10.84
C ASP A 132 13.31 8.46 -10.21
N TYR A 133 12.44 8.42 -9.20
CA TYR A 133 12.13 9.56 -8.36
C TYR A 133 12.49 9.24 -6.92
N PHE A 134 13.48 9.94 -6.40
CA PHE A 134 13.91 9.77 -5.03
C PHE A 134 12.83 10.26 -4.06
N GLN A 135 12.36 9.35 -3.20
CA GLN A 135 11.44 9.67 -2.10
C GLN A 135 12.20 9.61 -0.78
N LYS A 136 12.10 10.68 0.02
CA LYS A 136 12.78 10.77 1.32
C LYS A 136 12.10 9.94 2.40
N ASP A 137 10.79 9.76 2.28
CA ASP A 137 9.91 9.30 3.35
C ASP A 137 9.01 8.13 2.95
N LEU A 138 9.00 7.76 1.66
CA LEU A 138 8.25 6.63 1.13
C LEU A 138 9.19 5.59 0.53
N PHE A 139 8.78 4.33 0.60
CA PHE A 139 9.40 3.26 -0.16
C PHE A 139 9.15 3.48 -1.66
N THR A 140 10.05 2.98 -2.48
CA THR A 140 9.86 2.91 -3.93
C THR A 140 9.95 1.46 -4.39
N ILE A 141 8.93 0.99 -5.11
CA ILE A 141 8.93 -0.30 -5.78
C ILE A 141 9.11 -0.04 -7.27
N LYS A 142 10.32 -0.23 -7.77
CA LYS A 142 10.63 -0.09 -9.20
C LYS A 142 10.24 -1.37 -9.91
N VAL A 143 9.31 -1.25 -10.86
CA VAL A 143 8.85 -2.38 -11.68
C VAL A 143 9.45 -2.25 -13.07
N SER A 144 10.28 -3.22 -13.46
CA SER A 144 10.89 -3.26 -14.80
C SER A 144 10.03 -4.04 -15.79
N ASN A 145 9.28 -5.04 -15.32
CA ASN A 145 8.32 -5.80 -16.11
C ASN A 145 7.27 -6.49 -15.22
N ILE A 146 6.25 -7.05 -15.86
CA ILE A 146 5.15 -7.78 -15.20
C ILE A 146 5.60 -9.08 -14.50
N TYR A 147 6.77 -9.63 -14.83
CA TYR A 147 7.31 -10.88 -14.25
C TYR A 147 8.04 -10.66 -12.91
N GLY A 148 7.96 -9.43 -12.40
CA GLY A 148 8.51 -9.04 -11.11
C GLY A 148 10.04 -8.92 -11.11
N ASP A 149 10.60 -8.45 -12.23
CA ASP A 149 11.95 -7.89 -12.23
C ASP A 149 11.88 -6.43 -11.79
N GLY A 150 12.77 -6.05 -10.87
CA GLY A 150 12.72 -4.74 -10.23
C GLY A 150 13.39 -4.72 -8.87
N SER A 151 13.11 -3.67 -8.10
CA SER A 151 13.74 -3.45 -6.80
C SER A 151 12.82 -2.75 -5.81
N ILE A 152 13.06 -2.98 -4.52
CA ILE A 152 12.44 -2.23 -3.43
C ILE A 152 13.52 -1.34 -2.82
N ILE A 153 13.30 -0.02 -2.85
CA ILE A 153 14.20 0.98 -2.30
C ILE A 153 13.54 1.54 -1.05
N GLN A 154 14.26 1.50 0.08
CA GLN A 154 13.78 2.06 1.35
C GLN A 154 14.07 3.57 1.40
N PRO A 155 13.21 4.36 2.06
CA PRO A 155 13.49 5.78 2.29
C PRO A 155 14.74 5.95 3.16
N SER A 156 15.51 7.00 2.88
CA SER A 156 16.66 7.40 3.70
C SER A 156 16.14 8.09 4.97
N ARG A 157 16.05 7.35 6.08
CA ARG A 157 15.69 7.90 7.39
C ARG A 157 16.77 8.80 7.95
#